data_AF-A0A162FP24-F1
#
_entry.id   AF-A0A162FP24-F1
#
_cell.length_a   1.000
_cell.length_b   1.000
_cell.length_c   1.000
_cell.angle_alpha   90.00
_cell.angle_beta   90.00
_cell.angle_gamma   90.00
#
_symmetry.space_group_name_H-M   'P 1'
#
loop_
_entity.id
_entity.type
_entity.pdbx_description
1 polymer ?
#
loop_
_entity_poly.entity_id
_entity_poly.type
_entity_poly.pdbx_seq_one_letter_code
_entity_poly.pdbx_strand_id
1 'polypeptide(L)'
;MNENKFCANCGSQIDVNAEVCPSCGVSVAKKKSYTLTIVLGYIFSVLGGLIGLILAIYNVTRDDESAKLHGKIQLIIFVVWIIIIAIMFANT
;
A
#
# COMPACT_ATOMS: atom_id res chain seq x y z
N MET A 1 1.76 -22.27 10.98
CA MET A 1 0.32 -22.27 10.63
C MET A 1 0.27 -22.12 9.12
N ASN A 2 -0.20 -23.14 8.41
CA ASN A 2 -0.27 -23.08 6.95
C ASN A 2 -1.50 -22.23 6.63
N GLU A 3 -1.29 -21.03 6.10
CA GLU A 3 -2.39 -20.23 5.58
C GLU A 3 -2.80 -20.85 4.24
N ASN A 4 -4.08 -21.25 4.14
CA ASN A 4 -4.63 -21.91 2.97
C ASN A 4 -5.74 -21.00 2.42
N LYS A 5 -5.82 -20.86 1.09
CA LYS A 5 -6.92 -20.17 0.39
C LYS A 5 -7.70 -21.18 -0.43
N PHE A 6 -8.91 -20.81 -0.87
CA PHE A 6 -9.70 -21.63 -1.79
C PHE A 6 -9.56 -21.10 -3.21
N CYS A 7 -9.47 -22.02 -4.18
CA CYS A 7 -9.49 -21.66 -5.58
C CYS A 7 -10.88 -21.15 -5.96
N ALA A 8 -10.96 -19.93 -6.52
CA ALA A 8 -12.22 -19.32 -6.94
C ALA A 8 -12.89 -20.04 -8.12
N ASN A 9 -12.16 -20.89 -8.85
CA ASN A 9 -12.69 -21.62 -10.02
C ASN A 9 -13.25 -22.99 -9.65
N CYS A 10 -12.50 -23.81 -8.89
CA CYS A 10 -12.88 -25.20 -8.62
C CYS A 10 -13.16 -25.50 -7.13
N GLY A 11 -12.95 -24.53 -6.23
CA GLY A 11 -13.18 -24.71 -4.80
C GLY A 11 -12.14 -25.57 -4.07
N SER A 12 -11.09 -26.05 -4.74
CA SER A 12 -10.03 -26.82 -4.08
C SER A 12 -9.26 -25.96 -3.10
N GLN A 13 -8.83 -26.57 -2.00
CA GLN A 13 -7.96 -25.92 -1.02
C GLN A 13 -6.53 -25.85 -1.58
N ILE A 14 -5.94 -24.65 -1.58
CA ILE A 14 -4.64 -24.37 -2.17
C ILE A 14 -3.79 -23.53 -1.20
N ASP A 15 -2.48 -23.64 -1.31
CA ASP A 15 -1.56 -22.81 -0.52
C ASP A 15 -1.77 -21.33 -0.86
N VAL A 16 -1.67 -20.43 0.13
CA VAL A 16 -1.76 -18.98 -0.15
C VAL A 16 -0.72 -18.51 -1.16
N ASN A 17 0.42 -19.21 -1.20
CA ASN A 17 1.53 -18.94 -2.09
C ASN A 17 1.42 -19.61 -3.45
N ALA A 18 0.45 -20.50 -3.68
CA ALA A 18 0.23 -21.09 -4.98
C ALA A 18 -0.10 -20.00 -6.00
N GLU A 19 0.69 -19.93 -7.07
CA GLU A 19 0.46 -19.08 -8.25
C GLU A 19 -0.47 -19.75 -9.26
N VAL A 20 -0.53 -21.08 -9.24
CA VAL A 20 -1.41 -21.90 -10.08
C VAL A 20 -2.09 -22.94 -9.20
N CYS A 21 -3.39 -23.14 -9.41
CA CYS A 21 -4.15 -24.15 -8.70
C CYS A 21 -3.76 -25.56 -9.20
N PRO A 22 -3.19 -26.46 -8.36
CA PRO A 22 -2.77 -27.79 -8.80
C PRO A 22 -3.94 -28.68 -9.24
N SER A 23 -5.17 -28.39 -8.78
CA SER A 23 -6.36 -29.19 -9.13
C SER A 23 -7.03 -28.81 -10.45
N CYS A 24 -6.90 -27.57 -10.93
CA CYS A 24 -7.62 -27.11 -12.14
C CYS A 24 -6.77 -26.30 -13.13
N GLY A 25 -5.52 -25.97 -12.78
CA GLY A 25 -4.60 -25.24 -13.66
C GLY A 25 -4.87 -23.73 -13.80
N VAL A 26 -5.87 -23.17 -13.11
CA VAL A 26 -6.13 -21.72 -13.16
C VAL A 26 -5.06 -20.94 -12.38
N SER A 27 -4.65 -19.80 -12.94
CA SER A 27 -3.75 -18.86 -12.29
C SER A 27 -4.44 -18.17 -11.11
N VAL A 28 -3.84 -18.27 -9.92
CA VAL A 28 -4.34 -17.70 -8.67
C VAL A 28 -3.35 -16.63 -8.21
N ALA A 29 -3.49 -15.43 -8.76
CA ALA A 29 -2.60 -14.31 -8.47
C ALA A 29 -2.45 -14.08 -6.96
N LYS A 30 -1.20 -13.93 -6.49
CA LYS A 30 -0.92 -13.46 -5.13
C LYS A 30 -1.40 -12.02 -5.00
N LYS A 31 -2.29 -11.74 -4.05
CA LYS A 31 -2.43 -10.37 -3.53
C LYS A 31 -1.14 -10.04 -2.79
N LYS A 32 -0.29 -9.16 -3.34
CA LYS A 32 0.85 -8.64 -2.60
C LYS A 32 0.34 -7.89 -1.37
N SER A 33 0.88 -8.23 -0.21
CA SER A 33 0.65 -7.50 1.03
C SER A 33 1.26 -6.10 0.91
N TYR A 34 0.41 -5.16 0.52
CA TYR A 34 0.74 -3.75 0.33
C TYR A 34 1.04 -3.05 1.66
N THR A 35 0.74 -3.71 2.79
CA THR A 35 1.04 -3.24 4.15
C THR A 35 2.50 -2.83 4.31
N LEU A 36 3.45 -3.59 3.75
CA LEU A 36 4.87 -3.26 3.88
C LEU A 36 5.22 -1.96 3.13
N THR A 37 4.74 -1.79 1.90
CA THR A 37 4.95 -0.56 1.11
C THR A 37 4.29 0.65 1.76
N ILE A 38 3.11 0.48 2.36
CA ILE A 38 2.41 1.55 3.09
C ILE A 38 3.18 1.96 4.34
N VAL A 39 3.61 1.01 5.17
CA VAL A 39 4.35 1.29 6.40
C VAL A 39 5.66 2.03 6.06
N LEU A 40 6.35 1.59 5.00
CA LEU A 40 7.56 2.27 4.53
C LEU A 40 7.24 3.69 4.02
N GLY A 41 6.12 3.87 3.31
CA GLY A 41 5.62 5.17 2.85
C GLY A 41 5.40 6.16 3.99
N TYR A 42 4.75 5.75 5.08
CA TYR A 42 4.53 6.60 6.26
C TYR A 42 5.83 6.97 6.97
N ILE A 43 6.73 6.00 7.16
CA ILE A 43 8.05 6.24 7.78
C ILE A 43 8.84 7.29 6.96
N PHE A 44 8.84 7.16 5.64
CA PHE A 44 9.49 8.12 4.75
C PHE A 44 8.73 9.44 4.62
N SER A 45 7.42 9.49 4.83
CA SER A 45 6.67 10.77 4.76
C SER A 45 6.97 11.68 5.95
N VAL A 46 7.32 11.12 7.11
CA VAL A 46 7.71 11.88 8.31
C VAL A 46 9.16 12.38 8.23
N LEU A 47 10.04 11.67 7.51
CA LEU A 47 11.48 11.97 7.43
C LEU A 47 11.94 12.56 6.08
N GLY A 48 11.18 12.40 5.00
CA GLY A 48 11.75 12.20 3.67
C GLY A 48 11.50 13.24 2.60
N GLY A 49 11.15 14.49 2.93
CA GLY A 49 11.14 15.60 1.96
C GLY A 49 10.52 15.26 0.59
N LEU A 50 11.23 15.54 -0.50
CA LEU A 50 10.79 15.28 -1.88
C LEU A 50 10.57 13.78 -2.20
N ILE A 51 11.31 12.87 -1.56
CA ILE A 51 11.23 11.43 -1.83
C ILE A 51 9.89 10.86 -1.31
N GLY A 52 9.46 11.28 -0.12
CA GLY A 52 8.15 10.94 0.43
C GLY A 52 6.99 11.45 -0.44
N LEU A 53 7.15 12.64 -1.03
CA LEU A 53 6.19 13.24 -1.95
C LEU A 53 6.04 12.41 -3.24
N ILE A 54 7.17 12.00 -3.85
CA ILE A 54 7.17 11.19 -5.07
C ILE A 54 6.45 9.85 -4.86
N LEU A 55 6.72 9.18 -3.73
CA LEU A 55 6.04 7.93 -3.38
C LEU A 55 4.55 8.12 -3.12
N ALA A 56 4.15 9.21 -2.46
CA ALA A 56 2.73 9.52 -2.23
C ALA A 56 1.98 9.73 -3.56
N ILE A 57 2.57 10.48 -4.50
CA ILE A 57 2.00 10.71 -5.83
C ILE A 57 1.90 9.41 -6.62
N TYR A 58 2.94 8.57 -6.62
CA TYR A 58 2.93 7.27 -7.28
C TYR A 58 1.81 6.35 -6.75
N ASN A 59 1.57 6.37 -5.45
CA ASN A 59 0.53 5.54 -4.84
C ASN A 59 -0.89 6.03 -5.18
N VAL A 60 -1.07 7.35 -5.38
CA VAL A 60 -2.34 7.96 -5.85
C VAL A 60 -2.66 7.61 -7.31
N THR A 61 -1.64 7.46 -8.16
CA THR A 61 -1.83 7.13 -9.58
C THR A 61 -2.00 5.63 -9.86
N ARG A 62 -1.80 4.75 -8.86
CA ARG A 62 -1.94 3.30 -9.02
C ARG A 62 -3.42 2.88 -9.05
N ASP A 63 -3.82 1.99 -9.96
CA ASP A 63 -5.24 1.55 -10.13
C ASP A 63 -5.83 0.72 -8.98
N ASP A 64 -5.03 0.37 -7.97
CA ASP A 64 -5.50 -0.35 -6.79
C ASP A 64 -6.22 0.62 -5.84
N GLU A 65 -7.52 0.40 -5.61
CA GLU A 65 -8.38 1.25 -4.77
C GLU A 65 -7.80 1.46 -3.37
N SER A 66 -7.20 0.40 -2.80
CA SER A 66 -6.50 0.42 -1.52
C SER A 66 -5.31 1.38 -1.56
N ALA A 67 -4.50 1.34 -2.62
CA ALA A 67 -3.33 2.20 -2.77
C ALA A 67 -3.71 3.68 -2.95
N LYS A 68 -4.77 3.97 -3.71
CA LYS A 68 -5.29 5.34 -3.89
C LYS A 68 -5.72 5.98 -2.57
N LEU A 69 -6.43 5.22 -1.73
CA LEU A 69 -6.89 5.70 -0.43
C LEU A 69 -5.71 6.12 0.47
N HIS A 70 -4.69 5.27 0.54
CA HIS A 70 -3.50 5.54 1.35
C HIS A 70 -2.65 6.68 0.78
N GLY A 71 -2.54 6.78 -0.55
CA GLY A 71 -1.86 7.90 -1.20
C GLY A 71 -2.50 9.26 -0.88
N LYS A 72 -3.84 9.35 -0.89
CA LYS A 72 -4.57 10.58 -0.50
C LYS A 72 -4.33 10.94 0.96
N ILE A 73 -4.40 9.97 1.88
CA ILE A 73 -4.17 10.20 3.31
C ILE A 73 -2.73 10.71 3.55
N GLN A 74 -1.74 10.10 2.89
CA GLN A 74 -0.34 10.51 3.02
C GLN A 74 -0.10 11.94 2.52
N LEU A 75 -0.76 12.34 1.43
CA LEU A 75 -0.69 13.71 0.91
C LEU A 75 -1.30 14.72 1.88
N ILE A 76 -2.45 14.40 2.49
CA ILE A 76 -3.09 15.25 3.50
C ILE A 76 -2.17 15.45 4.70
N ILE A 77 -1.58 14.37 5.23
CA ILE A 77 -0.66 14.43 6.38
C ILE A 77 0.54 15.32 6.06
N PHE A 78 1.13 15.17 4.87
CA PHE A 78 2.25 15.99 4.44
C PHE A 78 1.90 17.49 4.40
N VAL A 79 0.73 17.84 3.85
CA VAL A 79 0.26 19.23 3.79
C VAL A 79 0.04 19.80 5.19
N VAL A 80 -0.62 19.05 6.08
CA VAL A 80 -0.84 19.47 7.48
C VAL A 80 0.49 19.73 8.20
N TRP A 81 1.49 18.86 7.98
CA TRP A 81 2.80 19.00 8.60
C TRP A 81 3.54 20.28 8.15
N ILE A 82 3.48 20.60 6.85
CA ILE A 82 4.02 21.85 6.30
C ILE A 82 3.32 23.08 6.90
N ILE A 83 1.99 23.02 7.07
CA ILE A 83 1.22 24.11 7.69
C ILE A 83 1.66 24.34 9.14
N ILE A 84 1.81 23.27 9.93
CA ILE A 84 2.26 23.36 11.33
C ILE A 84 3.64 24.03 11.42
N ILE A 85 4.57 23.62 10.55
CA ILE A 85 5.90 24.22 10.48
C ILE A 85 5.83 25.70 10.14
N ALA A 86 5.04 26.07 9.13
CA ALA A 86 4.88 27.46 8.73
C ALA A 86 4.33 28.32 9.88
N ILE A 87 3.35 27.80 10.64
CA ILE A 87 2.79 28.49 11.81
C ILE A 87 3.86 28.66 12.90
N MET A 88 4.67 27.64 13.17
CA MET A 88 5.75 27.75 14.16
C MET A 88 6.74 28.86 13.78
N PHE A 89 7.22 28.88 12.53
CA PHE A 89 8.14 29.92 12.03
C PHE A 89 7.52 31.31 11.99
N ALA A 90 6.21 31.44 11.73
CA ALA A 90 5.53 32.73 11.77
C ALA A 90 5.37 33.31 13.19
N ASN A 91 5.37 32.45 14.20
CA ASN A 91 5.27 32.81 15.62
C ASN A 91 6.63 32.87 16.34
N THR A 92 7.75 32.66 15.63
CA THR A 92 9.11 32.80 16.18
C THR A 92 9.66 34.18 15.84
#